data_AF-A7I5K3-F1
#
_entry.id   AF-A7I5K3-F1
#
_cell.length_a   1.000
_cell.length_b   1.000
_cell.length_c   1.000
_cell.angle_alpha   90.00
_cell.angle_beta   90.00
_cell.angle_gamma   90.00
#
_symmetry.space_group_name_H-M   'P 1'
#
loop_
_entity.id
_entity.type
_entity.pdbx_description
1 polymer ?
#
loop_
_entity_poly.entity_id
_entity_poly.type
_entity_poly.pdbx_seq_one_letter_code
_entity_poly.pdbx_strand_id
1 'polypeptide(L)' 'MVSRLVNNQGLSQSDAAKRLGVTRAAVSQYLSRKRGYGAIALSSDLDAMIDRWALAVVTGESDINLCDVCQCALKKE' A
#
# COMPACT_ATOMS: atom_id res chain seq x y z
N MET A 1 -0.90 2.00 -0.95
CA MET A 1 -0.91 0.74 -0.18
C MET A 1 -2.25 0.46 0.53
N VAL A 2 -2.56 1.07 1.69
CA VAL A 2 -3.78 0.70 2.48
C VAL A 2 -5.08 0.81 1.69
N SER A 3 -5.26 1.90 0.93
CA SER A 3 -6.43 2.07 0.05
C SER A 3 -6.57 0.92 -0.96
N ARG A 4 -5.46 0.44 -1.54
CA ARG A 4 -5.48 -0.67 -2.51
C ARG A 4 -5.92 -1.98 -1.88
N LEU A 5 -5.44 -2.29 -0.68
CA LEU A 5 -5.85 -3.50 0.03
C LEU A 5 -7.35 -3.53 0.33
N VAL A 6 -7.92 -2.41 0.76
CA VAL A 6 -9.34 -2.35 1.16
C VAL A 6 -10.27 -2.16 -0.04
N ASN A 7 -9.97 -1.17 -0.90
CA ASN A 7 -10.88 -0.77 -1.96
C ASN A 7 -10.71 -1.60 -3.25
N ASN A 8 -9.48 -2.03 -3.57
CA ASN A 8 -9.21 -2.75 -4.81
C ASN A 8 -9.17 -4.27 -4.59
N GLN A 9 -8.53 -4.72 -3.51
CA GLN A 9 -8.41 -6.15 -3.18
C GLN A 9 -9.56 -6.66 -2.27
N GLY A 10 -10.43 -5.76 -1.81
CA GLY A 10 -11.66 -6.14 -1.08
C GLY A 10 -11.46 -6.61 0.37
N LEU A 11 -10.30 -6.35 0.99
CA LEU A 11 -10.07 -6.75 2.37
C LEU A 11 -10.88 -5.91 3.35
N SER A 12 -11.35 -6.54 4.42
CA SER A 12 -11.85 -5.79 5.57
C SER A 12 -10.71 -4.98 6.21
N GLN A 13 -11.04 -3.87 6.88
CA GLN A 13 -10.02 -3.08 7.60
C GLN A 13 -9.28 -3.91 8.66
N SER A 14 -9.96 -4.90 9.25
CA SER A 14 -9.37 -5.80 10.26
C SER A 14 -8.36 -6.76 9.62
N ASP A 15 -8.66 -7.31 8.44
CA ASP A 15 -7.74 -8.23 7.75
C ASP A 15 -6.54 -7.51 7.17
N ALA A 16 -6.75 -6.31 6.61
CA ALA A 16 -5.66 -5.44 6.18
C ALA A 16 -4.73 -5.08 7.36
N ALA A 17 -5.29 -4.77 8.53
CA ALA A 17 -4.52 -4.47 9.74
C ALA A 17 -3.67 -5.67 10.18
N LYS A 18 -4.26 -6.87 10.24
CA LYS A 18 -3.54 -8.11 10.60
C LYS A 18 -2.38 -8.38 9.66
N ARG A 19 -2.61 -8.32 8.35
CA ARG A 19 -1.57 -8.59 7.33
C ARG A 19 -0.43 -7.59 7.35
N LEU A 20 -0.73 -6.32 7.61
CA LEU A 20 0.27 -5.26 7.69
C LEU A 20 0.96 -5.15 9.06
N GLY A 21 0.54 -5.92 10.07
CA GLY A 21 1.09 -5.82 11.42
C GLY A 21 0.81 -4.48 12.10
N VAL A 22 -0.32 -3.84 11.80
CA VAL A 22 -0.72 -2.53 12.36
C VAL A 22 -2.08 -2.60 13.04
N THR A 23 -2.50 -1.51 13.69
CA THR A 23 -3.84 -1.44 14.30
C THR A 23 -4.91 -1.14 13.25
N ARG A 24 -6.14 -1.63 13.48
CA ARG A 24 -7.32 -1.24 12.68
C ARG A 24 -7.53 0.28 12.66
N ALA A 25 -7.23 0.96 13.78
CA ALA A 25 -7.30 2.41 13.86
C ALA A 25 -6.30 3.09 12.90
N ALA A 26 -5.09 2.56 12.75
CA ALA A 26 -4.13 3.06 11.78
C ALA A 26 -4.66 2.90 10.34
N VAL A 27 -5.26 1.76 10.00
CA VAL A 27 -5.92 1.53 8.70
C VAL A 27 -7.01 2.57 8.44
N SER A 28 -7.91 2.80 9.41
CA SER A 28 -8.96 3.81 9.32
C SER A 28 -8.40 5.23 9.11
N GLN A 29 -7.29 5.58 9.77
CA GLN A 29 -6.62 6.88 9.57
C GLN A 29 -6.04 7.04 8.16
N TYR A 30 -5.50 5.98 7.55
CA TYR A 30 -5.05 6.02 6.15
C TYR A 30 -6.23 6.16 5.18
N LEU A 31 -7.33 5.42 5.40
CA LEU A 31 -8.52 5.51 4.53
C LEU A 31 -9.21 6.88 4.62
N SER A 32 -9.27 7.46 5.82
CA SER A 32 -9.77 8.82 6.05
C SER A 32 -8.78 9.91 5.67
N ARG A 33 -7.64 9.56 5.04
CA ARG A 33 -6.61 10.49 4.55
C ARG A 33 -5.98 11.35 5.65
N LYS A 34 -6.15 11.00 6.93
CA LYS A 34 -5.42 11.62 8.05
C LYS A 34 -3.93 11.29 8.02
N ARG A 35 -3.56 10.21 7.32
CA ARG A 35 -2.17 9.78 7.07
C ARG A 35 -2.02 9.32 5.62
N GLY A 36 -0.79 9.42 5.09
CA GLY A 36 -0.45 8.91 3.76
C GLY A 36 -1.17 9.63 2.60
N TYR A 37 -1.79 10.78 2.88
CA TYR A 37 -2.37 11.65 1.88
C TYR A 37 -1.47 12.88 1.75
N GLY A 38 -0.85 13.00 0.58
CA GLY A 38 -0.18 14.21 0.13
C GLY A 38 -0.65 14.52 -1.28
N ALA A 39 -0.67 15.78 -1.68
CA ALA A 39 -0.97 16.19 -3.05
C ALA A 39 0.19 15.87 -4.02
N ILE A 40 0.79 14.69 -3.87
CA ILE A 40 1.93 14.22 -4.65
C ILE A 40 1.36 13.20 -5.64
N ALA A 41 1.51 13.47 -6.92
CA ALA A 41 1.22 12.49 -7.96
C ALA A 41 2.29 11.38 -7.89
N LEU A 42 1.85 10.12 -7.88
CA LEU A 42 2.74 8.98 -8.02
C LEU A 42 3.07 8.82 -9.51
N SER A 43 4.33 8.55 -9.85
CA SER A 43 4.68 8.10 -11.20
C SER A 43 3.95 6.79 -11.52
N SER A 44 3.69 6.54 -12.80
CA SER A 44 2.98 5.33 -13.25
C SER A 44 3.68 4.04 -12.78
N ASP A 45 5.01 4.02 -12.81
CA ASP A 45 5.83 2.91 -12.34
C ASP A 45 5.66 2.65 -10.84
N LEU A 46 5.75 3.71 -10.02
CA LEU A 46 5.57 3.59 -8.57
C LEU A 46 4.16 3.15 -8.22
N ASP A 47 3.17 3.66 -8.96
CA ASP A 47 1.77 3.31 -8.75
C ASP A 47 1.53 1.82 -8.99
N ALA A 48 2.01 1.30 -10.13
CA ALA A 48 1.97 -0.12 -10.47
C ALA A 48 2.77 -1.00 -9.50
N MET A 49 3.90 -0.51 -9.00
CA MET A 49 4.69 -1.25 -8.00
C MET A 49 3.92 -1.41 -6.68
N ILE A 50 3.22 -0.39 -6.23
CA ILE A 50 2.39 -0.46 -5.03
C ILE A 50 1.19 -1.39 -5.24
N ASP A 51 0.63 -1.50 -6.47
CA ASP A 51 -0.39 -2.52 -6.80
C ASP A 51 0.14 -3.94 -6.63
N ARG A 52 1.32 -4.24 -7.22
CA ARG A 52 1.94 -5.55 -7.07
C ARG A 52 2.28 -5.87 -5.62
N TRP A 53 2.79 -4.89 -4.87
CA TRP A 53 3.07 -5.09 -3.45
C TRP A 53 1.79 -5.35 -2.65
N ALA A 54 0.67 -4.67 -2.98
CA ALA A 54 -0.61 -4.95 -2.35
C ALA A 54 -1.09 -6.38 -2.64
N LEU A 55 -0.92 -6.87 -3.87
CA LEU A 55 -1.24 -8.26 -4.23
C LEU A 55 -0.38 -9.25 -3.43
N ALA A 56 0.93 -9.02 -3.35
CA ALA A 56 1.86 -9.84 -2.56
C ALA A 56 1.45 -9.95 -1.08
N VAL A 57 0.99 -8.85 -0.48
CA VAL A 57 0.45 -8.86 0.90
C VAL A 57 -0.83 -9.70 1.02
N VAL A 58 -1.65 -9.78 -0.02
CA VAL A 58 -2.89 -10.58 -0.04
C VAL A 58 -2.61 -12.06 -0.26
N THR A 59 -1.71 -12.40 -1.17
CA THR A 59 -1.36 -13.80 -1.48
C THR A 59 -0.40 -14.41 -0.44
N GLY A 60 0.41 -13.58 0.21
CA GLY A 60 1.51 -14.03 1.07
C GLY A 60 2.77 -14.43 0.28
N GLU A 61 2.75 -14.28 -1.05
CA GLU A 61 3.88 -14.52 -1.93
C GLU A 61 4.56 -13.19 -2.25
N SER A 62 5.86 -13.07 -1.97
CA SER A 62 6.56 -11.79 -2.04
C SER A 62 7.80 -11.87 -2.90
N ASP A 63 7.74 -11.30 -4.10
CA ASP A 63 8.88 -10.95 -4.94
C ASP A 63 9.31 -9.48 -4.77
N ILE A 64 8.50 -8.67 -4.08
CA ILE A 64 8.71 -7.24 -3.83
C ILE A 64 9.00 -6.99 -2.35
N ASN A 65 10.01 -6.18 -2.07
CA ASN A 65 10.32 -5.70 -0.73
C ASN A 65 10.28 -4.16 -0.66
N LEU A 66 10.44 -3.62 0.56
CA LEU A 66 10.41 -2.18 0.80
C LEU A 66 11.47 -1.41 0.00
N CYS A 67 12.65 -1.99 -0.20
CA CYS A 67 13.72 -1.34 -0.94
C CYS A 67 13.35 -1.15 -2.42
N ASP A 68 12.66 -2.11 -3.04
CA ASP A 68 12.21 -1.97 -4.44
C ASP A 68 11.27 -0.76 -4.59
N VAL A 69 10.34 -0.61 -3.65
CA VAL A 69 9.39 0.51 -3.60
C VAL A 69 10.12 1.83 -3.39
N CYS A 70 11.08 1.89 -2.48
CA CYS A 70 11.89 3.08 -2.24
C CYS A 70 12.73 3.45 -3.47
N GLN A 71 13.36 2.47 -4.12
CA GLN A 71 14.13 2.70 -5.34
C GLN A 71 13.24 3.22 -6.46
N CYS A 72 12.04 2.66 -6.63
CA CYS A 72 11.08 3.12 -7.61
C CYS A 72 10.61 4.55 -7.33
N ALA A 73 10.40 4.90 -6.06
CA ALA A 73 10.00 6.25 -5.67
C ALA A 73 11.11 7.31 -5.86
N LEU A 74 12.37 6.88 -5.83
CA LEU A 74 13.54 7.75 -6.00
C LEU A 74 13.95 7.95 -7.46
N LYS A 75 13.45 7.11 -8.38
CA LYS A 75 13.68 7.32 -9.82
C LYS A 75 13.04 8.65 -10.21
N LYS A 76 13.86 9.62 -10.59
CA LYS A 76 13.40 10.86 -11.21
C LYS A 76 13.01 10.53 -12.64
N GLU A 77 11.77 10.88 -13.01
CA GLU A 77 11.34 10.99 -14.41
C GLU A 77 12.10 12.10 -15.13
#